data_AF-K0RJD5-F1
#
_entry.id   AF-K0RJD5-F1
#
_cell.length_a   1.000
_cell.length_b   1.000
_cell.length_c   1.000
_cell.angle_alpha   90.00
_cell.angle_beta   90.00
_cell.angle_gamma   90.00
#
_symmetry.space_group_name_H-M   'P 1'
#
loop_
_entity.id
_entity.type
_entity.pdbx_description
1 polymer ?
#
loop_
_entity_poly.entity_id
_entity_poly.type
_entity_poly.pdbx_seq_one_letter_code
_entity_poly.pdbx_strand_id
1 'polypeptide(L)'
;MSPSPLGCPEGPPASGEPPASSTPVGQVGEVRGFSNIPPTDDGPNGTDAEAPKPKKQRKAITREAKVALKAFFNEKSWPLNKCLPRGKLEGELETIMKNHKLDKSQLSRQLANYKKEKFGHSTITLAHNTDMLKEKLASGIASTLDEFVSATLTSLAKPTVELNADFRNFAKVLNSLPESAREFVEATSNSPSCDHHKLLTSEVKGFIEIAADEFPRTLAKLSGSEMNFITRVRARQEEFIRKWGKEGKTSMSTLQFKALGSFLFNAIKLQWMYSAANSDKPEVCIPGPDDDTLVGKYSHRTVYYVAGWIVFSLSKAKTIASKKRGIYHRLAHQHSLSEDEAKAAMLPIGLVLRRKRRASMFCTEKFYRFISFVESVYVSNLTLDMMMAHADGDVIGEIKSQVLQSETAICKFTKVCNCTAADDEDAAEPFTEEEVKALLDYVMTRFANMRGAYFVKFLRGTQSSSAGKLAEAQATRTRLMGSVATSSTNATRGTKTEQTAESKEPVGESACREPINEEKLWSDVEESVLEHSKEVDGEEARFENILD
;
A
#
# COMPACT_ATOMS: atom_id res chain seq x y z
N MET A 1 -20.69 -66.12 -7.52
CA MET A 1 -20.87 -66.96 -6.33
C MET A 1 -19.96 -66.45 -5.23
N SER A 2 -20.48 -66.52 -4.01
CA SER A 2 -20.05 -65.89 -2.75
C SER A 2 -18.63 -66.20 -2.25
N PRO A 3 -18.15 -65.46 -1.22
CA PRO A 3 -16.73 -65.26 -0.87
C PRO A 3 -16.26 -66.02 0.40
N SER A 4 -15.06 -65.64 0.89
CA SER A 4 -14.47 -65.85 2.24
C SER A 4 -13.47 -67.03 2.38
N PRO A 5 -12.64 -67.13 3.46
CA PRO A 5 -12.39 -66.22 4.60
C PRO A 5 -10.91 -66.02 5.05
N LEU A 6 -10.74 -65.01 5.93
CA LEU A 6 -9.91 -64.86 7.15
C LEU A 6 -8.80 -65.89 7.49
N GLY A 7 -7.68 -65.37 7.99
CA GLY A 7 -6.77 -66.08 8.90
C GLY A 7 -5.71 -65.16 9.55
N CYS A 8 -5.88 -64.86 10.84
CA CYS A 8 -4.77 -64.56 11.77
C CYS A 8 -4.27 -65.88 12.37
N PRO A 9 -2.98 -65.99 12.75
CA PRO A 9 -2.69 -66.22 14.18
C PRO A 9 -1.37 -65.54 14.66
N GLU A 10 -1.35 -65.02 15.89
CA GLU A 10 -0.57 -65.52 17.06
C GLU A 10 0.83 -64.88 17.25
N GLY A 11 0.99 -64.13 18.37
CA GLY A 11 2.26 -64.09 19.13
C GLY A 11 2.37 -65.34 20.03
N PRO A 12 3.25 -65.46 21.06
CA PRO A 12 4.11 -64.48 21.76
C PRO A 12 5.55 -65.10 21.96
N PRO A 13 6.41 -64.87 22.98
CA PRO A 13 6.29 -64.05 24.19
C PRO A 13 7.52 -63.23 24.64
N ALA A 14 7.26 -62.51 25.74
CA ALA A 14 8.10 -61.66 26.55
C ALA A 14 9.15 -62.40 27.42
N SER A 15 10.23 -61.68 27.73
CA SER A 15 11.05 -61.72 28.96
C SER A 15 12.29 -60.84 28.66
N GLY A 16 12.84 -59.98 29.50
CA GLY A 16 12.75 -59.67 30.92
C GLY A 16 13.85 -58.62 31.19
N GLU A 17 13.66 -57.87 32.26
CA GLU A 17 14.32 -56.63 32.69
C GLU A 17 15.85 -56.67 33.03
N PRO A 18 16.48 -55.50 33.29
CA PRO A 18 17.94 -55.22 33.31
C PRO A 18 18.51 -55.29 34.77
N PRO A 19 19.46 -54.47 35.29
CA PRO A 19 20.58 -53.65 34.75
C PRO A 19 21.94 -53.88 35.50
N ALA A 20 23.02 -53.16 35.14
CA ALA A 20 23.92 -52.39 36.05
C ALA A 20 25.37 -52.14 35.55
N SER A 21 25.91 -50.98 35.98
CA SER A 21 27.34 -50.68 36.28
C SER A 21 28.26 -50.37 35.06
N SER A 22 29.15 -49.37 35.03
CA SER A 22 29.99 -48.77 36.10
C SER A 22 30.62 -47.43 35.68
N THR A 23 30.88 -46.59 36.68
CA THR A 23 31.59 -45.28 36.80
C THR A 23 33.12 -45.35 36.55
N PRO A 24 33.99 -44.28 36.62
CA PRO A 24 34.18 -43.26 37.71
C PRO A 24 34.39 -41.79 37.22
N VAL A 25 34.20 -40.68 37.96
CA VAL A 25 34.63 -40.13 39.28
C VAL A 25 36.08 -39.60 39.35
N GLY A 26 36.20 -38.29 39.64
CA GLY A 26 37.32 -37.56 40.29
C GLY A 26 36.95 -36.07 40.49
N GLN A 27 36.42 -35.66 41.66
CA GLN A 27 37.05 -34.93 42.80
C GLN A 27 37.79 -33.62 42.42
N VAL A 28 37.30 -32.41 42.77
CA VAL A 28 37.20 -31.66 44.06
C VAL A 28 38.52 -31.00 44.52
N GLY A 29 38.47 -29.66 44.69
CA GLY A 29 39.40 -28.80 45.44
C GLY A 29 39.03 -27.32 45.21
N GLU A 30 38.19 -26.71 46.07
CA GLU A 30 38.52 -25.88 47.25
C GLU A 30 38.93 -24.41 46.98
N VAL A 31 38.07 -23.52 47.50
CA VAL A 31 38.35 -22.32 48.32
C VAL A 31 39.23 -21.19 47.74
N ARG A 32 38.60 -20.02 47.56
CA ARG A 32 39.09 -18.72 48.11
C ARG A 32 37.98 -17.65 48.07
N GLY A 33 37.66 -17.13 49.25
CA GLY A 33 36.89 -15.89 49.44
C GLY A 33 37.79 -14.64 49.43
N PHE A 34 37.24 -13.55 49.97
CA PHE A 34 37.67 -12.13 49.94
C PHE A 34 37.12 -11.36 48.71
N SER A 35 36.53 -10.17 48.82
CA SER A 35 36.16 -9.32 49.96
C SER A 35 35.22 -8.21 49.48
N ASN A 36 34.33 -7.80 50.38
CA ASN A 36 33.63 -6.52 50.54
C ASN A 36 33.94 -5.36 49.58
N ILE A 37 32.88 -4.79 48.99
CA ILE A 37 32.79 -3.39 48.53
C ILE A 37 31.52 -2.77 49.20
N PRO A 38 31.55 -1.51 49.69
CA PRO A 38 30.61 -0.98 50.67
C PRO A 38 29.28 -0.48 50.05
N PRO A 39 28.26 -0.19 50.89
CA PRO A 39 26.98 0.36 50.43
C PRO A 39 27.11 1.86 50.17
N THR A 40 26.84 2.29 48.94
CA THR A 40 26.62 3.70 48.61
C THR A 40 25.19 4.10 48.95
N ASP A 41 25.08 4.81 50.06
CA ASP A 41 24.28 6.02 50.30
C ASP A 41 23.15 6.33 49.29
N ASP A 42 21.92 5.97 49.66
CA ASP A 42 20.68 6.37 49.00
C ASP A 42 20.33 7.82 49.40
N GLY A 43 20.77 8.78 48.59
CA GLY A 43 20.22 10.14 48.58
C GLY A 43 18.86 10.18 47.87
N PRO A 44 17.88 11.00 48.32
CA PRO A 44 16.52 10.95 47.82
C PRO A 44 16.43 11.63 46.46
N ASN A 45 16.30 10.83 45.40
CA ASN A 45 15.99 11.34 44.08
C ASN A 45 14.50 11.69 44.02
N GLY A 46 14.19 12.98 44.13
CA GLY A 46 12.87 13.53 43.86
C GLY A 46 12.53 13.37 42.37
N THR A 47 11.86 12.27 42.05
CA THR A 47 11.14 12.14 40.78
C THR A 47 9.75 12.75 40.95
N ASP A 48 9.63 14.02 40.59
CA ASP A 48 8.35 14.60 40.18
C ASP A 48 7.91 13.88 38.89
N ALA A 49 7.21 12.76 39.06
CA ALA A 49 6.50 12.09 38.00
C ALA A 49 5.42 13.06 37.49
N GLU A 50 5.69 13.72 36.36
CA GLU A 50 4.73 14.56 35.65
C GLU A 50 3.45 13.73 35.44
N ALA A 51 2.40 14.09 36.18
CA ALA A 51 1.14 13.36 36.19
C ALA A 51 0.64 13.18 34.75
N PRO A 52 0.14 11.99 34.37
CA PRO A 52 -0.31 11.72 33.01
C PRO A 52 -1.35 12.77 32.60
N LYS A 53 -1.04 13.54 31.56
CA LYS A 53 -1.90 14.60 31.04
C LYS A 53 -3.31 14.03 30.82
N PRO A 54 -4.37 14.64 31.39
CA PRO A 54 -5.72 14.10 31.27
C PRO A 54 -6.09 14.02 29.79
N LYS A 55 -6.41 12.80 29.31
CA LYS A 55 -6.88 12.57 27.95
C LYS A 55 -8.07 13.52 27.70
N LYS A 56 -7.95 14.44 26.74
CA LYS A 56 -9.03 15.36 26.35
C LYS A 56 -10.31 14.53 26.13
N GLN A 57 -11.31 14.72 27.01
CA GLN A 57 -12.61 14.09 26.86
C GLN A 57 -13.20 14.53 25.52
N ARG A 58 -13.43 13.57 24.64
CA ARG A 58 -13.99 13.83 23.30
C ARG A 58 -15.44 14.29 23.46
N LYS A 59 -15.79 15.45 22.92
CA LYS A 59 -17.18 15.94 22.92
C LYS A 59 -18.08 14.97 22.16
N ALA A 60 -19.17 14.56 22.80
CA ALA A 60 -20.18 13.70 22.19
C ALA A 60 -20.96 14.46 21.10
N ILE A 61 -21.24 13.80 19.98
CA ILE A 61 -22.13 14.32 18.92
C ILE A 61 -23.59 14.14 19.36
N THR A 62 -24.41 15.17 19.19
CA THR A 62 -25.85 15.12 19.48
C THR A 62 -26.60 14.21 18.51
N ARG A 63 -27.74 13.66 18.95
CA ARG A 63 -28.57 12.79 18.09
C ARG A 63 -29.07 13.52 16.85
N GLU A 64 -29.49 14.77 17.00
CA GLU A 64 -29.96 15.64 15.92
C GLU A 64 -28.89 15.82 14.83
N ALA A 65 -27.65 16.09 15.24
CA ALA A 65 -26.53 16.22 14.31
C ALA A 65 -26.28 14.94 13.50
N LYS A 66 -26.37 13.76 14.14
CA LYS A 66 -26.24 12.47 13.42
C LYS A 66 -27.35 12.28 12.40
N VAL A 67 -28.59 12.62 12.75
CA VAL A 67 -29.76 12.49 11.86
C VAL A 67 -29.62 13.45 10.67
N ALA A 68 -29.27 14.71 10.91
CA ALA A 68 -29.08 15.69 9.84
C ALA A 68 -27.97 15.27 8.86
N LEU A 69 -26.83 14.80 9.38
CA LEU A 69 -25.72 14.32 8.55
C LEU A 69 -26.11 13.07 7.73
N LYS A 70 -26.79 12.11 8.35
CA LYS A 70 -27.24 10.90 7.66
C LYS A 70 -28.26 11.22 6.56
N ALA A 71 -29.20 12.14 6.82
CA ALA A 71 -30.15 12.60 5.83
C ALA A 71 -29.44 13.25 4.64
N PHE A 72 -28.49 14.15 4.90
CA PHE A 72 -27.69 14.80 3.87
C PHE A 72 -26.88 13.79 3.03
N PHE A 73 -26.20 12.82 3.66
CA PHE A 73 -25.42 11.81 2.93
C PHE A 73 -26.30 10.89 2.08
N ASN A 74 -27.51 10.57 2.54
CA ASN A 74 -28.50 9.82 1.77
C ASN A 74 -28.99 10.63 0.57
N GLU A 75 -29.39 11.89 0.79
CA GLU A 75 -29.91 12.77 -0.26
C GLU A 75 -28.88 12.97 -1.38
N LYS A 76 -27.63 13.28 -1.01
CA LYS A 76 -26.54 13.46 -1.99
C LYS A 76 -25.98 12.14 -2.53
N SER A 77 -26.52 10.99 -2.11
CA SER A 77 -26.02 9.65 -2.47
C SER A 77 -24.49 9.55 -2.37
N TRP A 78 -23.96 9.92 -1.20
CA TRP A 78 -22.51 10.15 -1.05
C TRP A 78 -21.68 8.91 -1.47
N PRO A 79 -20.77 9.04 -2.45
CA PRO A 79 -20.05 7.88 -3.00
C PRO A 79 -19.14 7.18 -1.99
N LEU A 80 -18.97 5.86 -2.16
CA LEU A 80 -18.15 5.03 -1.27
C LEU A 80 -16.69 5.51 -1.19
N ASN A 81 -16.12 5.91 -2.32
CA ASN A 81 -14.75 6.40 -2.48
C ASN A 81 -14.56 7.90 -2.29
N LYS A 82 -15.64 8.67 -2.16
CA LYS A 82 -15.52 10.12 -1.99
C LYS A 82 -15.32 10.45 -0.52
N CYS A 83 -14.18 11.02 -0.18
CA CYS A 83 -13.94 11.56 1.15
C CYS A 83 -14.43 12.99 1.31
N LEU A 84 -14.42 13.47 2.55
CA LEU A 84 -14.70 14.87 2.79
C LEU A 84 -13.62 15.73 2.11
N PRO A 85 -13.99 16.87 1.49
CA PRO A 85 -13.01 17.79 0.93
C PRO A 85 -11.92 18.14 1.96
N ARG A 86 -10.64 18.11 1.56
CA ARG A 86 -9.51 18.43 2.45
C ARG A 86 -9.51 19.91 2.88
N GLY A 87 -10.01 20.80 2.01
CA GLY A 87 -10.16 22.23 2.29
C GLY A 87 -11.38 22.62 3.13
N LYS A 88 -11.80 23.88 2.98
CA LYS A 88 -13.03 24.41 3.59
C LYS A 88 -14.23 23.64 3.04
N LEU A 89 -15.15 23.26 3.92
CA LEU A 89 -16.42 22.66 3.51
C LEU A 89 -17.30 23.78 2.95
N GLU A 90 -18.05 23.48 1.89
CA GLU A 90 -18.95 24.43 1.25
C GLU A 90 -20.39 23.91 1.26
N GLY A 91 -21.35 24.84 1.17
CA GLY A 91 -22.78 24.55 1.04
C GLY A 91 -23.45 23.99 2.30
N GLU A 92 -24.46 23.16 2.10
CA GLU A 92 -25.31 22.58 3.17
C GLU A 92 -24.50 21.85 4.25
N LEU A 93 -23.40 21.17 3.87
CA LEU A 93 -22.58 20.42 4.81
C LEU A 93 -21.83 21.35 5.79
N GLU A 94 -21.37 22.51 5.32
CA GLU A 94 -20.77 23.54 6.17
C GLU A 94 -21.81 24.11 7.14
N THR A 95 -23.05 24.32 6.67
CA THR A 95 -24.17 24.78 7.49
C THR A 95 -24.52 23.78 8.60
N ILE A 96 -24.63 22.49 8.29
CA ILE A 96 -24.88 21.44 9.29
C ILE A 96 -23.75 21.43 10.32
N MET A 97 -22.48 21.52 9.87
CA MET A 97 -21.32 21.55 10.76
C MET A 97 -21.36 22.75 11.71
N LYS A 98 -21.66 23.96 11.20
CA LYS A 98 -21.77 25.19 12.00
C LYS A 98 -22.94 25.14 12.98
N ASN A 99 -24.12 24.74 12.52
CA ASN A 99 -25.35 24.70 13.33
C ASN A 99 -25.21 23.76 14.54
N HIS A 100 -24.54 22.63 14.35
CA HIS A 100 -24.32 21.64 15.41
C HIS A 100 -22.96 21.76 16.10
N LYS A 101 -22.17 22.80 15.80
CA LYS A 101 -20.82 23.06 16.35
C LYS A 101 -19.91 21.83 16.26
N LEU A 102 -19.98 21.12 15.15
CA LEU A 102 -19.18 19.92 14.89
C LEU A 102 -17.78 20.31 14.41
N ASP A 103 -16.79 19.51 14.77
CA ASP A 103 -15.48 19.57 14.12
C ASP A 103 -15.41 18.66 12.89
N LYS A 104 -14.40 18.87 12.04
CA LYS A 104 -14.22 18.09 10.80
C LYS A 104 -13.92 16.61 11.08
N SER A 105 -13.29 16.29 12.21
CA SER A 105 -12.98 14.91 12.60
C SER A 105 -14.26 14.13 12.99
N GLN A 106 -15.18 14.81 13.67
CA GLN A 106 -16.51 14.33 14.01
C GLN A 106 -17.33 14.05 12.75
N LEU A 107 -17.30 14.98 11.79
CA LEU A 107 -17.94 14.81 10.49
C LEU A 107 -17.37 13.61 9.71
N SER A 108 -16.03 13.51 9.64
CA SER A 108 -15.33 12.40 8.98
C SER A 108 -15.71 11.05 9.59
N ARG A 109 -15.79 10.98 10.92
CA ARG A 109 -16.24 9.77 11.62
C ARG A 109 -17.70 9.42 11.34
N GLN A 110 -18.60 10.41 11.26
CA GLN A 110 -19.99 10.13 10.89
C GLN A 110 -20.12 9.67 9.43
N LEU A 111 -19.33 10.23 8.51
CA LEU A 111 -19.25 9.73 7.14
C LEU A 111 -18.74 8.28 7.09
N ALA A 112 -17.69 7.96 7.85
CA ALA A 112 -17.17 6.60 7.96
C ALA A 112 -18.23 5.63 8.52
N ASN A 113 -18.96 6.04 9.57
CA ASN A 113 -20.06 5.25 10.13
C ASN A 113 -21.20 5.06 9.13
N TYR A 114 -21.59 6.12 8.42
CA TYR A 114 -22.60 6.05 7.35
C TYR A 114 -22.17 5.05 6.27
N LYS A 115 -20.92 5.14 5.79
CA LYS A 115 -20.37 4.20 4.80
C LYS A 115 -20.34 2.78 5.33
N LYS A 116 -19.95 2.58 6.60
CA LYS A 116 -19.96 1.26 7.24
C LYS A 116 -21.37 0.69 7.38
N GLU A 117 -22.37 1.51 7.72
CA GLU A 117 -23.77 1.08 7.84
C GLU A 117 -24.36 0.76 6.46
N LYS A 118 -24.14 1.64 5.47
CA LYS A 118 -24.70 1.50 4.11
C LYS A 118 -24.00 0.41 3.29
N PHE A 119 -22.68 0.29 3.41
CA PHE A 119 -21.86 -0.58 2.55
C PHE A 119 -21.09 -1.66 3.32
N GLY A 120 -20.86 -1.53 4.62
CA GLY A 120 -20.01 -2.46 5.40
C GLY A 120 -20.58 -3.86 5.59
N HIS A 121 -21.88 -4.07 5.38
CA HIS A 121 -22.47 -5.42 5.37
C HIS A 121 -22.30 -6.16 4.02
N SER A 122 -21.80 -5.46 2.98
CA SER A 122 -21.57 -6.03 1.65
C SER A 122 -20.22 -6.76 1.50
N THR A 123 -19.27 -6.57 2.43
CA THR A 123 -17.93 -7.15 2.32
C THR A 123 -17.85 -8.60 2.80
N ILE A 124 -18.75 -9.04 3.69
CA ILE A 124 -18.76 -10.43 4.21
C ILE A 124 -19.85 -11.27 3.55
N THR A 125 -20.92 -10.63 3.08
CA THR A 125 -21.95 -11.26 2.27
C THR A 125 -21.70 -10.79 0.85
N LEU A 126 -21.02 -11.59 0.02
CA LEU A 126 -21.11 -11.48 -1.45
C LEU A 126 -22.57 -11.15 -1.76
N ALA A 127 -22.82 -9.91 -2.17
CA ALA A 127 -24.16 -9.35 -2.13
C ALA A 127 -25.08 -10.29 -2.92
N HIS A 128 -25.92 -11.07 -2.22
CA HIS A 128 -26.85 -11.99 -2.88
C HIS A 128 -27.89 -11.24 -3.72
N ASN A 129 -27.92 -9.90 -3.61
CA ASN A 129 -28.75 -8.99 -4.38
C ASN A 129 -27.91 -8.28 -5.46
N THR A 130 -28.18 -8.63 -6.72
CA THR A 130 -27.61 -8.01 -7.93
C THR A 130 -27.81 -6.50 -7.97
N ASP A 131 -28.94 -5.96 -7.50
CA ASP A 131 -29.20 -4.51 -7.58
C ASP A 131 -28.36 -3.72 -6.57
N MET A 132 -28.07 -4.29 -5.40
CA MET A 132 -27.11 -3.69 -4.46
C MET A 132 -25.70 -3.66 -5.05
N LEU A 133 -25.29 -4.72 -5.77
CA LEU A 133 -23.99 -4.76 -6.43
C LEU A 133 -23.92 -3.75 -7.59
N LYS A 134 -25.00 -3.56 -8.35
CA LYS A 134 -25.11 -2.49 -9.36
C LYS A 134 -24.94 -1.12 -8.72
N GLU A 135 -25.67 -0.83 -7.64
CA GLU A 135 -25.54 0.45 -6.92
C GLU A 135 -24.12 0.63 -6.41
N LYS A 136 -23.50 -0.41 -5.84
CA LYS A 136 -22.11 -0.36 -5.35
C LYS A 136 -21.13 -0.05 -6.49
N LEU A 137 -21.18 -0.80 -7.59
CA LEU A 137 -20.30 -0.62 -8.76
C LEU A 137 -20.50 0.75 -9.41
N ALA A 138 -21.74 1.24 -9.50
CA ALA A 138 -22.03 2.58 -9.99
C ALA A 138 -21.51 3.66 -9.03
N SER A 139 -21.72 3.49 -7.72
CA SER A 139 -21.24 4.42 -6.69
C SER A 139 -19.71 4.47 -6.61
N GLY A 140 -19.03 3.38 -6.98
CA GLY A 140 -17.57 3.32 -7.04
C GLY A 140 -16.95 4.23 -8.09
N ILE A 141 -17.74 4.73 -9.05
CA ILE A 141 -17.27 5.68 -10.06
C ILE A 141 -17.12 7.11 -9.49
N ALA A 142 -17.73 7.42 -8.34
CA ALA A 142 -17.76 8.75 -7.70
C ALA A 142 -18.41 9.91 -8.49
N SER A 143 -18.95 9.63 -9.69
CA SER A 143 -19.60 10.61 -10.57
C SER A 143 -20.76 9.96 -11.31
N THR A 144 -21.51 10.75 -12.09
CA THR A 144 -22.44 10.18 -13.08
C THR A 144 -21.68 9.43 -14.17
N LEU A 145 -22.36 8.56 -14.92
CA LEU A 145 -21.74 7.80 -16.01
C LEU A 145 -21.27 8.71 -17.14
N ASP A 146 -22.01 9.78 -17.46
CA ASP A 146 -21.62 10.74 -18.49
C ASP A 146 -20.39 11.56 -18.05
N GLU A 147 -20.38 12.07 -16.80
CA GLU A 147 -19.21 12.74 -16.25
C GLU A 147 -17.98 11.83 -16.24
N PHE A 148 -18.17 10.55 -15.92
CA PHE A 148 -17.09 9.56 -15.94
C PHE A 148 -16.51 9.36 -17.34
N VAL A 149 -17.37 9.20 -18.36
CA VAL A 149 -16.92 9.07 -19.75
C VAL A 149 -16.24 10.35 -20.21
N SER A 150 -16.81 11.53 -19.95
CA SER A 150 -16.18 12.82 -20.27
C SER A 150 -14.82 12.97 -19.62
N ALA A 151 -14.71 12.68 -18.32
CA ALA A 151 -13.45 12.75 -17.58
C ALA A 151 -12.41 11.77 -18.15
N THR A 152 -12.81 10.53 -18.41
CA THR A 152 -11.95 9.49 -19.00
C THR A 152 -11.41 9.91 -20.37
N LEU A 153 -12.28 10.39 -21.26
CA LEU A 153 -11.89 10.86 -22.60
C LEU A 153 -11.01 12.12 -22.52
N THR A 154 -11.32 13.05 -21.63
CA THR A 154 -10.51 14.25 -21.39
C THR A 154 -9.12 13.86 -20.91
N SER A 155 -9.01 12.92 -19.98
CA SER A 155 -7.74 12.40 -19.49
C SER A 155 -6.94 11.65 -20.57
N LEU A 156 -7.61 10.99 -21.54
CA LEU A 156 -6.91 10.39 -22.68
C LEU A 156 -6.33 11.45 -23.62
N ALA A 157 -7.14 12.47 -23.95
CA ALA A 157 -6.74 13.54 -24.88
C ALA A 157 -5.70 14.49 -24.26
N LYS A 158 -5.82 14.76 -22.96
CA LYS A 158 -4.98 15.67 -22.18
C LYS A 158 -4.48 14.93 -20.94
N PRO A 159 -3.49 14.03 -21.09
CA PRO A 159 -2.99 13.23 -19.97
C PRO A 159 -2.48 14.12 -18.84
N THR A 160 -3.13 14.03 -17.69
CA THR A 160 -2.66 14.62 -16.44
C THR A 160 -1.59 13.72 -15.81
N VAL A 161 -0.81 14.28 -14.87
CA VAL A 161 0.32 13.59 -14.24
C VAL A 161 -0.11 12.36 -13.42
N GLU A 162 -1.38 12.28 -13.00
CA GLU A 162 -1.89 11.30 -12.03
C GLU A 162 -2.55 10.05 -12.65
N LEU A 163 -2.31 9.76 -13.94
CA LEU A 163 -2.88 8.57 -14.57
C LEU A 163 -2.11 7.29 -14.21
N ASN A 164 -2.84 6.19 -14.02
CA ASN A 164 -2.23 4.87 -13.84
C ASN A 164 -1.37 4.50 -15.07
N ALA A 165 -0.40 3.59 -14.88
CA ALA A 165 0.58 3.26 -15.92
C ALA A 165 -0.06 2.79 -17.23
N ASP A 166 -1.08 1.94 -17.15
CA ASP A 166 -1.76 1.41 -18.33
C ASP A 166 -2.53 2.50 -19.08
N PHE A 167 -3.21 3.39 -18.36
CA PHE A 167 -3.95 4.50 -18.95
C PHE A 167 -3.01 5.55 -19.56
N ARG A 168 -1.81 5.76 -18.99
CA ARG A 168 -0.74 6.53 -19.65
C ARG A 168 -0.32 5.90 -20.97
N ASN A 169 -0.30 4.57 -21.07
CA ASN A 169 -0.01 3.90 -22.34
C ASN A 169 -1.13 4.12 -23.37
N PHE A 170 -2.41 4.08 -22.95
CA PHE A 170 -3.52 4.48 -23.84
C PHE A 170 -3.36 5.93 -24.32
N ALA A 171 -3.06 6.88 -23.43
CA ALA A 171 -2.84 8.27 -23.82
C ALA A 171 -1.66 8.43 -24.81
N LYS A 172 -0.54 7.71 -24.59
CA LYS A 172 0.58 7.67 -25.54
C LYS A 172 0.19 7.12 -26.90
N VAL A 173 -0.59 6.04 -26.94
CA VAL A 173 -1.09 5.46 -28.19
C VAL A 173 -2.00 6.46 -28.90
N LEU A 174 -2.95 7.10 -28.19
CA LEU A 174 -3.81 8.14 -28.76
C LEU A 174 -3.00 9.31 -29.35
N ASN A 175 -1.92 9.72 -28.67
CA ASN A 175 -1.00 10.76 -29.16
C ASN A 175 -0.21 10.35 -30.41
N SER A 176 -0.08 9.05 -30.69
CA SER A 176 0.53 8.54 -31.93
C SER A 176 -0.48 8.37 -33.09
N LEU A 177 -1.78 8.51 -32.82
CA LEU A 177 -2.82 8.44 -33.86
C LEU A 177 -2.94 9.76 -34.63
N PRO A 178 -3.56 9.75 -35.84
CA PRO A 178 -3.80 10.97 -36.62
C PRO A 178 -4.53 12.05 -35.81
N GLU A 179 -4.25 13.31 -36.11
CA GLU A 179 -4.83 14.48 -35.41
C GLU A 179 -6.37 14.45 -35.39
N SER A 180 -6.99 14.03 -36.50
CA SER A 180 -8.45 13.85 -36.57
C SER A 180 -9.02 12.90 -35.53
N ALA A 181 -8.26 11.88 -35.09
CA ALA A 181 -8.70 10.96 -34.03
C ALA A 181 -8.66 11.65 -32.66
N ARG A 182 -7.65 12.48 -32.40
CA ARG A 182 -7.52 13.25 -31.15
C ARG A 182 -8.60 14.33 -31.06
N GLU A 183 -8.80 15.08 -32.13
CA GLU A 183 -9.87 16.08 -32.24
C GLU A 183 -11.24 15.44 -32.05
N PHE A 184 -11.47 14.26 -32.62
CA PHE A 184 -12.72 13.52 -32.42
C PHE A 184 -12.92 13.12 -30.95
N VAL A 185 -11.88 12.61 -30.28
CA VAL A 185 -11.97 12.23 -28.86
C VAL A 185 -12.25 13.46 -27.98
N GLU A 186 -11.60 14.59 -28.25
CA GLU A 186 -11.82 15.85 -27.54
C GLU A 186 -13.22 16.43 -27.81
N ALA A 187 -13.71 16.37 -29.05
CA ALA A 187 -15.07 16.78 -29.38
C ALA A 187 -16.12 15.90 -28.67
N THR A 188 -15.86 14.60 -28.59
CA THR A 188 -16.72 13.62 -27.90
C THR A 188 -16.68 13.81 -26.38
N SER A 189 -15.53 14.17 -25.79
CA SER A 189 -15.41 14.44 -24.34
C SER A 189 -16.19 15.68 -23.93
N ASN A 190 -16.22 16.70 -24.80
CA ASN A 190 -16.87 17.99 -24.57
C ASN A 190 -18.36 18.00 -24.93
N SER A 191 -18.89 16.93 -25.54
CA SER A 191 -20.27 16.85 -26.02
C SER A 191 -21.02 15.63 -25.48
N PRO A 192 -21.45 15.62 -24.19
CA PRO A 192 -22.18 14.49 -23.61
C PRO A 192 -23.48 14.12 -24.36
N SER A 193 -24.04 15.07 -25.10
CA SER A 193 -25.25 14.87 -25.90
C SER A 193 -25.03 14.11 -27.22
N CYS A 194 -23.78 13.97 -27.68
CA CYS A 194 -23.49 13.31 -28.96
C CYS A 194 -23.69 11.79 -28.88
N ASP A 195 -24.08 11.18 -30.00
CA ASP A 195 -24.46 9.76 -30.04
C ASP A 195 -23.29 8.84 -29.65
N HIS A 196 -22.06 9.17 -30.08
CA HIS A 196 -20.85 8.45 -29.70
C HIS A 196 -20.58 8.48 -28.19
N HIS A 197 -20.82 9.61 -27.53
CA HIS A 197 -20.68 9.72 -26.08
C HIS A 197 -21.73 8.84 -25.37
N LYS A 198 -23.00 8.95 -25.77
CA LYS A 198 -24.08 8.12 -25.24
C LYS A 198 -23.83 6.62 -25.44
N LEU A 199 -23.25 6.24 -26.58
CA LEU A 199 -22.90 4.86 -26.87
C LEU A 199 -21.81 4.36 -25.91
N LEU A 200 -20.78 5.18 -25.63
CA LEU A 200 -19.77 4.86 -24.62
C LEU A 200 -20.35 4.80 -23.19
N THR A 201 -21.21 5.74 -22.80
CA THR A 201 -21.92 5.72 -21.51
C THR A 201 -22.75 4.44 -21.35
N SER A 202 -23.44 4.02 -22.41
CA SER A 202 -24.22 2.77 -22.44
C SER A 202 -23.35 1.53 -22.23
N GLU A 203 -22.12 1.52 -22.71
CA GLU A 203 -21.19 0.42 -22.47
C GLU A 203 -20.71 0.36 -21.02
N VAL A 204 -20.44 1.51 -20.37
CA VAL A 204 -20.12 1.52 -18.92
C VAL A 204 -21.28 0.95 -18.10
N LYS A 205 -22.52 1.32 -18.43
CA LYS A 205 -23.71 0.72 -17.81
C LYS A 205 -23.76 -0.80 -18.04
N GLY A 206 -23.45 -1.24 -19.26
CA GLY A 206 -23.35 -2.65 -19.60
C GLY A 206 -22.30 -3.40 -18.78
N PHE A 207 -21.14 -2.79 -18.50
CA PHE A 207 -20.11 -3.40 -17.65
C PHE A 207 -20.61 -3.61 -16.22
N ILE A 208 -21.30 -2.60 -15.67
CA ILE A 208 -21.91 -2.67 -14.33
C ILE A 208 -22.94 -3.80 -14.26
N GLU A 209 -23.82 -3.90 -15.26
CA GLU A 209 -24.85 -4.95 -15.32
C GLU A 209 -24.22 -6.35 -15.39
N ILE A 210 -23.27 -6.57 -16.30
CA ILE A 210 -22.61 -7.88 -16.45
C ILE A 210 -21.86 -8.24 -15.17
N ALA A 211 -21.09 -7.31 -14.59
CA ALA A 211 -20.37 -7.58 -13.35
C ALA A 211 -21.33 -7.89 -12.20
N ALA A 212 -22.44 -7.15 -12.10
CA ALA A 212 -23.44 -7.39 -11.08
C ALA A 212 -24.20 -8.72 -11.26
N ASP A 213 -24.26 -9.27 -12.47
CA ASP A 213 -24.86 -10.59 -12.73
C ASP A 213 -23.90 -11.75 -12.42
N GLU A 214 -22.61 -11.58 -12.75
CA GLU A 214 -21.62 -12.67 -12.68
C GLU A 214 -20.97 -12.81 -11.30
N PHE A 215 -20.68 -11.70 -10.62
CA PHE A 215 -19.94 -11.69 -9.35
C PHE A 215 -20.72 -11.84 -8.03
N PRO A 216 -22.08 -11.87 -7.97
CA PRO A 216 -22.81 -12.29 -6.75
C PRO A 216 -22.59 -13.77 -6.37
N ARG A 217 -22.02 -14.57 -7.29
CA ARG A 217 -21.86 -16.01 -7.11
C ARG A 217 -20.72 -16.27 -6.12
N THR A 218 -20.93 -17.22 -5.21
CA THR A 218 -20.00 -17.62 -4.13
C THR A 218 -18.54 -17.67 -4.58
N LEU A 219 -17.60 -17.30 -3.68
CA LEU A 219 -16.14 -17.29 -3.92
C LEU A 219 -15.63 -18.58 -4.63
N ALA A 220 -16.28 -19.72 -4.38
CA ALA A 220 -15.98 -21.00 -5.00
C ALA A 220 -16.15 -21.06 -6.54
N LYS A 221 -16.85 -20.08 -7.17
CA LYS A 221 -17.08 -20.01 -8.62
C LYS A 221 -16.38 -18.83 -9.30
N LEU A 222 -15.48 -18.13 -8.61
CA LEU A 222 -14.84 -16.91 -9.12
C LEU A 222 -14.22 -17.07 -10.51
N SER A 223 -13.52 -18.19 -10.77
CA SER A 223 -12.91 -18.46 -12.07
C SER A 223 -13.93 -18.60 -13.21
N GLY A 224 -15.08 -19.22 -12.94
CA GLY A 224 -16.18 -19.34 -13.92
C GLY A 224 -16.89 -18.01 -14.14
N SER A 225 -17.17 -17.25 -13.08
CA SER A 225 -17.76 -15.91 -13.17
C SER A 225 -16.86 -14.93 -13.93
N GLU A 226 -15.55 -15.00 -13.72
CA GLU A 226 -14.58 -14.18 -14.45
C GLU A 226 -14.56 -14.50 -15.94
N MET A 227 -14.50 -15.79 -16.30
CA MET A 227 -14.53 -16.20 -17.71
C MET A 227 -15.84 -15.79 -18.40
N ASN A 228 -16.97 -15.90 -17.71
CA ASN A 228 -18.27 -15.44 -18.22
C ASN A 228 -18.31 -13.92 -18.40
N PHE A 229 -17.79 -13.15 -17.43
CA PHE A 229 -17.68 -11.70 -17.53
C PHE A 229 -16.87 -11.29 -18.76
N ILE A 230 -15.68 -11.87 -18.94
CA ILE A 230 -14.82 -11.60 -20.10
C ILE A 230 -15.54 -11.95 -21.41
N THR A 231 -16.22 -13.10 -21.45
CA THR A 231 -16.96 -13.54 -22.63
C THR A 231 -18.10 -12.59 -22.99
N ARG A 232 -18.92 -12.18 -22.02
CA ARG A 232 -20.03 -11.24 -22.22
C ARG A 232 -19.55 -9.85 -22.60
N VAL A 233 -18.47 -9.37 -21.98
CA VAL A 233 -17.87 -8.07 -22.33
C VAL A 233 -17.29 -8.09 -23.75
N ARG A 234 -16.67 -9.19 -24.19
CA ARG A 234 -16.19 -9.34 -25.58
C ARG A 234 -17.35 -9.31 -26.58
N ALA A 235 -18.44 -10.02 -26.30
CA ALA A 235 -19.63 -9.98 -27.15
C ALA A 235 -20.21 -8.55 -27.26
N ARG A 236 -20.25 -7.79 -26.16
CA ARG A 236 -20.63 -6.38 -26.18
C ARG A 236 -19.66 -5.51 -26.97
N GLN A 237 -18.36 -5.75 -26.87
CA GLN A 237 -17.36 -5.03 -27.65
C GLN A 237 -17.59 -5.17 -29.15
N GLU A 238 -17.87 -6.39 -29.63
CA GLU A 238 -18.16 -6.66 -31.04
C GLU A 238 -19.44 -5.93 -31.49
N GLU A 239 -20.49 -5.95 -30.66
CA GLU A 239 -21.73 -5.23 -30.94
C GLU A 239 -21.51 -3.71 -30.96
N PHE A 240 -20.76 -3.19 -29.99
CA PHE A 240 -20.39 -1.79 -29.87
C PHE A 240 -19.61 -1.33 -31.12
N ILE A 241 -18.57 -2.04 -31.54
CA ILE A 241 -17.77 -1.69 -32.73
C ILE A 241 -18.65 -1.68 -33.99
N ARG A 242 -19.62 -2.60 -34.08
CA ARG A 242 -20.58 -2.65 -35.19
C ARG A 242 -21.52 -1.44 -35.19
N LYS A 243 -22.00 -0.98 -34.03
CA LYS A 243 -22.83 0.24 -33.90
C LYS A 243 -22.00 1.50 -34.17
N TRP A 244 -20.86 1.61 -33.52
CA TRP A 244 -19.88 2.68 -33.68
C TRP A 244 -19.55 2.93 -35.15
N GLY A 245 -19.22 1.88 -35.90
CA GLY A 245 -18.87 2.01 -37.32
C GLY A 245 -20.02 2.45 -38.26
N LYS A 246 -21.28 2.45 -37.80
CA LYS A 246 -22.44 2.91 -38.59
C LYS A 246 -22.77 4.37 -38.39
N GLU A 247 -22.42 4.94 -37.24
CA GLU A 247 -22.81 6.29 -36.83
C GLU A 247 -21.84 7.38 -37.35
N GLY A 248 -20.64 7.01 -37.77
CA GLY A 248 -19.59 7.96 -38.16
C GLY A 248 -19.59 8.36 -39.65
N LYS A 249 -19.89 9.64 -39.93
CA LYS A 249 -19.34 10.38 -41.07
C LYS A 249 -18.15 11.22 -40.60
N THR A 250 -17.01 10.58 -40.41
CA THR A 250 -15.75 11.26 -40.03
C THR A 250 -14.81 11.39 -41.22
N SER A 251 -13.80 12.24 -41.12
CA SER A 251 -12.68 12.30 -42.08
C SER A 251 -11.81 11.03 -42.10
N MET A 252 -11.94 10.17 -41.09
CA MET A 252 -11.25 8.87 -41.02
C MET A 252 -11.93 7.80 -41.88
N SER A 253 -11.15 6.86 -42.41
CA SER A 253 -11.71 5.66 -43.05
C SER A 253 -12.54 4.83 -42.06
N THR A 254 -13.52 4.07 -42.56
CA THR A 254 -14.38 3.21 -41.72
C THR A 254 -13.56 2.23 -40.87
N LEU A 255 -12.44 1.72 -41.40
CA LEU A 255 -11.56 0.80 -40.67
C LEU A 255 -10.86 1.51 -39.50
N GLN A 256 -10.29 2.69 -39.75
CA GLN A 256 -9.68 3.51 -38.70
C GLN A 256 -10.69 3.92 -37.64
N PHE A 257 -11.91 4.28 -38.05
CA PHE A 257 -12.96 4.68 -37.12
C PHE A 257 -13.41 3.52 -36.22
N LYS A 258 -13.55 2.31 -36.76
CA LYS A 258 -13.81 1.10 -35.97
C LYS A 258 -12.66 0.77 -35.01
N ALA A 259 -11.41 0.92 -35.47
CA ALA A 259 -10.24 0.72 -34.62
C ALA A 259 -10.21 1.72 -33.45
N LEU A 260 -10.53 2.99 -33.71
CA LEU A 260 -10.68 4.02 -32.68
C LEU A 260 -11.79 3.65 -31.69
N GLY A 261 -12.95 3.20 -32.17
CA GLY A 261 -14.03 2.72 -31.29
C GLY A 261 -13.56 1.58 -30.38
N SER A 262 -12.92 0.55 -30.94
CA SER A 262 -12.37 -0.55 -30.16
C SER A 262 -11.34 -0.09 -29.12
N PHE A 263 -10.49 0.86 -29.49
CA PHE A 263 -9.51 1.47 -28.59
C PHE A 263 -10.18 2.19 -27.42
N LEU A 264 -11.17 3.05 -27.69
CA LEU A 264 -11.90 3.80 -26.66
C LEU A 264 -12.70 2.90 -25.73
N PHE A 265 -13.34 1.85 -26.27
CA PHE A 265 -14.03 0.84 -25.47
C PHE A 265 -13.09 0.20 -24.45
N ASN A 266 -11.90 -0.22 -24.88
CA ASN A 266 -10.91 -0.84 -24.00
C ASN A 266 -10.37 0.13 -22.94
N ALA A 267 -10.11 1.39 -23.32
CA ALA A 267 -9.64 2.42 -22.40
C ALA A 267 -10.70 2.71 -21.31
N ILE A 268 -11.97 2.87 -21.70
CA ILE A 268 -13.07 3.12 -20.78
C ILE A 268 -13.36 1.91 -19.89
N LYS A 269 -13.34 0.69 -20.44
CA LYS A 269 -13.47 -0.55 -19.65
C LYS A 269 -12.39 -0.61 -18.58
N LEU A 270 -11.13 -0.38 -18.95
CA LEU A 270 -10.02 -0.45 -18.01
C LEU A 270 -10.16 0.62 -16.92
N GLN A 271 -10.46 1.86 -17.29
CA GLN A 271 -10.66 2.94 -16.32
C GLN A 271 -11.83 2.65 -15.39
N TRP A 272 -12.92 2.08 -15.91
CA TRP A 272 -14.07 1.69 -15.09
C TRP A 272 -13.68 0.60 -14.09
N MET A 273 -12.93 -0.42 -14.52
CA MET A 273 -12.43 -1.46 -13.62
C MET A 273 -11.56 -0.88 -12.51
N TYR A 274 -10.68 0.09 -12.83
CA TYR A 274 -9.88 0.79 -11.84
C TYR A 274 -10.75 1.59 -10.85
N SER A 275 -11.72 2.37 -11.33
CA SER A 275 -12.61 3.14 -10.45
C SER A 275 -13.44 2.23 -9.55
N ALA A 276 -14.01 1.16 -10.11
CA ALA A 276 -14.79 0.19 -9.37
C ALA A 276 -13.94 -0.50 -8.28
N ALA A 277 -12.72 -0.92 -8.61
CA ALA A 277 -11.81 -1.55 -7.65
C ALA A 277 -11.28 -0.58 -6.59
N ASN A 278 -10.94 0.65 -6.99
CA ASN A 278 -10.44 1.68 -6.08
C ASN A 278 -11.51 2.09 -5.05
N SER A 279 -12.79 1.84 -5.32
CA SER A 279 -13.83 2.16 -4.35
C SER A 279 -13.83 1.34 -3.08
N ASP A 280 -13.22 0.15 -3.14
CA ASP A 280 -13.03 -0.72 -1.98
C ASP A 280 -11.62 -0.57 -1.37
N LYS A 281 -10.74 0.27 -1.94
CA LYS A 281 -9.41 0.51 -1.36
C LYS A 281 -9.55 1.34 -0.10
N PRO A 282 -9.19 0.81 1.08
CA PRO A 282 -9.23 1.60 2.29
C PRO A 282 -8.22 2.74 2.16
N GLU A 283 -8.52 3.90 2.74
CA GLU A 283 -7.57 5.01 2.71
C GLU A 283 -6.41 4.75 3.67
N VAL A 284 -5.21 5.19 3.25
CA VAL A 284 -4.04 5.16 4.12
C VAL A 284 -4.30 6.05 5.34
N CYS A 285 -4.41 5.41 6.50
CA CYS A 285 -4.61 6.07 7.78
C CYS A 285 -3.30 6.73 8.22
N ILE A 286 -3.26 8.06 8.15
CA ILE A 286 -2.14 8.86 8.67
C ILE A 286 -2.48 9.28 10.11
N PRO A 287 -1.70 8.86 11.12
CA PRO A 287 -1.93 9.26 12.50
C PRO A 287 -1.95 10.78 12.65
N GLY A 288 -2.84 11.27 13.51
CA GLY A 288 -2.99 12.69 13.79
C GLY A 288 -1.73 13.33 14.39
N PRO A 289 -1.73 14.67 14.54
CA PRO A 289 -0.61 15.40 15.15
C PRO A 289 -0.37 14.96 16.60
N ASP A 290 -1.44 14.59 17.32
CA ASP A 290 -1.42 14.26 18.75
C ASP A 290 -1.48 12.74 19.03
N ASP A 291 -1.46 11.89 17.99
CA ASP A 291 -1.55 10.45 18.18
C ASP A 291 -0.19 9.90 18.66
N ASP A 292 -0.22 9.15 19.76
CA ASP A 292 0.94 8.41 20.27
C ASP A 292 1.50 7.48 19.17
N THR A 293 2.82 7.30 19.16
CA THR A 293 3.48 6.43 18.18
C THR A 293 2.92 5.00 18.31
N LEU A 294 2.50 4.38 17.21
CA LEU A 294 2.06 2.98 17.18
C LEU A 294 3.25 1.99 17.24
N VAL A 295 4.47 2.52 17.28
CA VAL A 295 5.69 1.73 17.45
C VAL A 295 5.65 1.05 18.82
N GLY A 296 5.62 -0.28 18.82
CA GLY A 296 5.62 -1.07 20.04
C GLY A 296 6.92 -0.90 20.83
N LYS A 297 6.85 -1.13 22.15
CA LYS A 297 7.98 -0.95 23.08
C LYS A 297 9.26 -1.67 22.63
N TYR A 298 9.12 -2.86 22.03
CA TYR A 298 10.26 -3.67 21.56
C TYR A 298 10.84 -3.20 20.22
N SER A 299 10.07 -2.45 19.43
CA SER A 299 10.44 -2.01 18.08
C SER A 299 11.24 -0.70 18.09
N HIS A 300 11.26 0.06 19.19
CA HIS A 300 11.97 1.36 19.27
C HIS A 300 13.45 1.27 18.90
N ARG A 301 14.16 0.22 19.35
CA ARG A 301 15.59 0.03 19.02
C ARG A 301 15.81 -0.17 17.52
N THR A 302 14.91 -0.94 16.89
CA THR A 302 14.91 -1.20 15.45
C THR A 302 14.59 0.06 14.66
N VAL A 303 13.55 0.79 15.04
CA VAL A 303 13.15 2.04 14.37
C VAL A 303 14.25 3.10 14.50
N TYR A 304 14.91 3.19 15.66
CA TYR A 304 16.05 4.09 15.85
C TYR A 304 17.26 3.70 15.00
N TYR A 305 17.55 2.40 14.91
CA TYR A 305 18.59 1.90 14.01
C TYR A 305 18.30 2.26 12.54
N VAL A 306 17.05 2.07 12.10
CA VAL A 306 16.59 2.48 10.76
C VAL A 306 16.76 3.99 10.54
N ALA A 307 16.39 4.81 11.53
CA ALA A 307 16.56 6.26 11.45
C ALA A 307 18.05 6.63 11.28
N GLY A 308 18.94 5.99 12.03
CA GLY A 308 20.39 6.12 11.90
C GLY A 308 20.93 5.71 10.53
N TRP A 309 20.42 4.63 9.95
CA TRP A 309 20.76 4.18 8.60
C TRP A 309 20.29 5.16 7.51
N ILE A 310 19.14 5.81 7.69
CA ILE A 310 18.66 6.86 6.79
C ILE A 310 19.55 8.10 6.88
N VAL A 311 19.95 8.54 8.08
CA VAL A 311 20.91 9.64 8.25
C VAL A 311 22.25 9.31 7.58
N PHE A 312 22.74 8.07 7.74
CA PHE A 312 23.91 7.60 7.00
C PHE A 312 23.71 7.66 5.48
N SER A 313 22.55 7.26 4.98
CA SER A 313 22.22 7.31 3.56
C SER A 313 22.20 8.75 3.02
N LEU A 314 21.61 9.69 3.77
CA LEU A 314 21.65 11.13 3.49
C LEU A 314 23.08 11.67 3.44
N SER A 315 23.95 11.21 4.35
CA SER A 315 25.36 11.60 4.41
C SER A 315 26.16 11.16 3.17
N LYS A 316 25.66 10.18 2.42
CA LYS A 316 26.30 9.66 1.20
C LYS A 316 25.61 10.17 -0.06
N ALA A 317 24.28 10.29 -0.05
CA ALA A 317 23.42 10.80 -1.13
C ALA A 317 23.92 10.47 -2.55
N LYS A 318 24.44 9.25 -2.77
CA LYS A 318 25.23 8.92 -3.97
C LYS A 318 24.39 9.02 -5.24
N THR A 319 23.14 8.57 -5.16
CA THR A 319 22.15 8.59 -6.24
C THR A 319 21.60 9.99 -6.57
N ILE A 320 22.09 11.05 -5.92
CA ILE A 320 21.69 12.43 -6.19
C ILE A 320 22.82 13.10 -6.98
N ALA A 321 22.47 13.88 -8.01
CA ALA A 321 23.43 14.68 -8.75
C ALA A 321 24.27 15.56 -7.81
N SER A 322 25.60 15.59 -8.00
CA SER A 322 26.56 16.24 -7.10
C SER A 322 26.16 17.67 -6.69
N LYS A 323 25.67 18.46 -7.64
CA LYS A 323 25.23 19.85 -7.45
C LYS A 323 24.06 20.01 -6.46
N LYS A 324 23.26 18.97 -6.24
CA LYS A 324 22.09 18.97 -5.34
C LYS A 324 22.36 18.27 -4.00
N ARG A 325 23.54 17.66 -3.81
CA ARG A 325 23.85 16.89 -2.60
C ARG A 325 23.97 17.74 -1.33
N GLY A 326 24.25 19.04 -1.46
CA GLY A 326 24.49 19.95 -0.33
C GLY A 326 23.39 19.91 0.74
N ILE A 327 22.11 19.96 0.32
CA ILE A 327 20.97 19.95 1.25
C ILE A 327 20.86 18.62 2.03
N TYR A 328 21.24 17.50 1.42
CA TYR A 328 21.20 16.17 2.04
C TYR A 328 22.31 16.01 3.06
N HIS A 329 23.53 16.45 2.72
CA HIS A 329 24.65 16.47 3.66
C HIS A 329 24.38 17.40 4.84
N ARG A 330 23.77 18.57 4.59
CA ARG A 330 23.38 19.52 5.64
C ARG A 330 22.38 18.88 6.61
N LEU A 331 21.31 18.26 6.10
CA LEU A 331 20.34 17.57 6.95
C LEU A 331 20.97 16.40 7.70
N ALA A 332 21.83 15.61 7.04
CA ALA A 332 22.53 14.51 7.69
C ALA A 332 23.40 15.00 8.84
N HIS A 333 24.16 16.07 8.64
CA HIS A 333 25.01 16.68 9.67
C HIS A 333 24.20 17.18 10.86
N GLN A 334 23.12 17.94 10.61
CA GLN A 334 22.23 18.46 11.65
C GLN A 334 21.59 17.38 12.53
N HIS A 335 21.36 16.20 11.96
CA HIS A 335 20.73 15.08 12.66
C HIS A 335 21.68 13.97 13.05
N SER A 336 23.00 14.14 12.90
CA SER A 336 24.00 13.18 13.36
C SER A 336 24.39 13.47 14.80
N LEU A 337 24.51 12.43 15.61
CA LEU A 337 25.02 12.51 16.97
C LEU A 337 26.29 11.66 17.14
N SER A 338 27.13 12.08 18.08
CA SER A 338 28.11 11.20 18.70
C SER A 338 27.44 10.15 19.59
N GLU A 339 28.19 9.12 19.94
CA GLU A 339 27.70 8.07 20.83
C GLU A 339 27.33 8.62 22.22
N ASP A 340 28.13 9.56 22.74
CA ASP A 340 27.95 10.12 24.08
C ASP A 340 26.75 11.08 24.14
N GLU A 341 26.53 11.89 23.09
CA GLU A 341 25.31 12.71 22.98
C GLU A 341 24.05 11.84 22.91
N ALA A 342 24.10 10.73 22.15
CA ALA A 342 22.97 9.82 22.04
C ALA A 342 22.67 9.08 23.35
N LYS A 343 23.71 8.74 24.14
CA LYS A 343 23.57 8.21 25.50
C LYS A 343 22.98 9.25 26.45
N ALA A 344 23.50 10.47 26.42
CA ALA A 344 23.02 11.58 27.25
C ALA A 344 21.55 11.89 26.99
N ALA A 345 21.11 11.80 25.73
CA ALA A 345 19.72 11.94 25.32
C ALA A 345 18.84 10.70 25.60
N MET A 346 19.38 9.66 26.25
CA MET A 346 18.68 8.41 26.58
C MET A 346 18.00 7.73 25.37
N LEU A 347 18.63 7.81 24.20
CA LEU A 347 18.07 7.24 22.97
C LEU A 347 18.23 5.71 22.94
N PRO A 348 17.36 4.97 22.22
CA PRO A 348 17.37 3.50 22.18
C PRO A 348 18.50 2.94 21.28
N ILE A 349 19.74 3.31 21.58
CA ILE A 349 20.95 3.08 20.77
C ILE A 349 21.47 1.64 20.76
N GLY A 350 20.90 0.75 21.59
CA GLY A 350 21.48 -0.58 21.83
C GLY A 350 21.69 -1.43 20.57
N LEU A 351 20.79 -1.32 19.59
CA LEU A 351 20.94 -2.04 18.32
C LEU A 351 22.02 -1.42 17.42
N VAL A 352 22.15 -0.09 17.41
CA VAL A 352 23.21 0.64 16.69
C VAL A 352 24.59 0.25 17.23
N LEU A 353 24.74 0.18 18.56
CA LEU A 353 25.98 -0.25 19.21
C LEU A 353 26.34 -1.70 18.85
N ARG A 354 25.36 -2.60 18.85
CA ARG A 354 25.57 -4.02 18.50
C ARG A 354 25.94 -4.19 17.03
N ARG A 355 25.33 -3.40 16.15
CA ARG A 355 25.50 -3.47 14.70
C ARG A 355 26.42 -2.38 14.16
N LYS A 356 27.43 -1.96 14.92
CA LYS A 356 28.42 -0.94 14.53
C LYS A 356 29.30 -1.41 13.35
N ARG A 357 28.66 -1.74 12.23
CA ARG A 357 29.23 -1.89 10.89
C ARG A 357 29.26 -0.50 10.26
N ARG A 358 29.98 -0.36 9.13
CA ARG A 358 30.31 0.93 8.47
C ARG A 358 29.11 1.81 8.02
N ALA A 359 27.86 1.43 8.30
CA ALA A 359 26.66 2.00 7.68
C ALA A 359 25.55 2.43 8.65
N SER A 360 25.87 2.73 9.92
CA SER A 360 24.89 3.23 10.90
C SER A 360 25.42 4.44 11.66
N MET A 361 24.61 5.49 11.78
CA MET A 361 24.90 6.68 12.58
C MET A 361 23.92 6.77 13.76
N PHE A 362 24.29 7.49 14.82
CA PHE A 362 23.32 7.91 15.83
C PHE A 362 22.59 9.13 15.30
N CYS A 363 21.28 9.21 15.56
CA CYS A 363 20.46 10.33 15.11
C CYS A 363 19.81 11.09 16.26
N THR A 364 19.49 12.36 16.02
CA THR A 364 18.80 13.18 17.03
C THR A 364 17.39 12.68 17.31
N GLU A 365 16.87 12.98 18.51
CA GLU A 365 15.53 12.57 18.92
C GLU A 365 14.44 13.04 17.94
N LYS A 366 14.57 14.25 17.40
CA LYS A 366 13.61 14.83 16.46
C LYS A 366 13.49 14.01 15.19
N PHE A 367 14.62 13.60 14.61
CA PHE A 367 14.63 12.75 13.41
C PHE A 367 14.06 11.36 13.71
N TYR A 368 14.47 10.78 14.84
CA TYR A 368 13.94 9.49 15.30
C TYR A 368 12.40 9.52 15.50
N ARG A 369 11.85 10.56 16.12
CA ARG A 369 10.40 10.73 16.30
C ARG A 369 9.67 10.82 14.98
N PHE A 370 10.24 11.48 13.98
CA PHE A 370 9.67 11.51 12.63
C PHE A 370 9.66 10.14 11.96
N ILE A 371 10.77 9.40 12.01
CA ILE A 371 10.82 8.03 11.49
C ILE A 371 9.85 7.10 12.24
N SER A 372 9.67 7.30 13.55
CA SER A 372 8.66 6.58 14.34
C SER A 372 7.23 6.91 13.91
N PHE A 373 6.96 8.16 13.54
CA PHE A 373 5.69 8.55 12.93
C PHE A 373 5.48 7.85 11.59
N VAL A 374 6.49 7.82 10.71
CA VAL A 374 6.42 7.10 9.43
C VAL A 374 6.15 5.61 9.66
N GLU A 375 6.90 4.95 10.55
CA GLU A 375 6.65 3.53 10.87
C GLU A 375 5.23 3.32 11.41
N SER A 376 4.70 4.25 12.21
CA SER A 376 3.32 4.17 12.69
C SER A 376 2.30 4.19 11.54
N VAL A 377 2.54 4.98 10.49
CA VAL A 377 1.72 4.96 9.25
C VAL A 377 1.82 3.60 8.58
N TYR A 378 3.02 3.02 8.45
CA TYR A 378 3.15 1.69 7.84
C TYR A 378 2.47 0.61 8.67
N VAL A 379 2.63 0.61 9.99
CA VAL A 379 2.02 -0.38 10.89
C VAL A 379 0.49 -0.30 10.86
N SER A 380 -0.09 0.91 10.81
CA SER A 380 -1.56 1.06 10.74
C SER A 380 -2.15 0.62 9.40
N ASN A 381 -1.36 0.61 8.32
CA ASN A 381 -1.83 0.36 6.97
C ASN A 381 -1.36 -0.96 6.36
N LEU A 382 -0.35 -1.63 6.92
CA LEU A 382 0.06 -2.97 6.49
C LEU A 382 -0.82 -4.06 7.12
N THR A 383 -2.14 -3.92 6.91
CA THR A 383 -3.16 -4.89 7.33
C THR A 383 -3.51 -5.83 6.19
N LEU A 384 -4.13 -6.99 6.51
CA LEU A 384 -4.60 -7.93 5.49
C LEU A 384 -5.59 -7.29 4.52
N ASP A 385 -6.49 -6.45 5.03
CA ASP A 385 -7.47 -5.75 4.21
C ASP A 385 -6.80 -4.81 3.20
N MET A 386 -5.77 -4.06 3.63
CA MET A 386 -4.99 -3.20 2.74
C MET A 386 -4.22 -4.00 1.70
N MET A 387 -3.57 -5.09 2.12
CA MET A 387 -2.86 -5.99 1.20
C MET A 387 -3.80 -6.57 0.15
N MET A 388 -5.03 -6.95 0.54
CA MET A 388 -6.02 -7.50 -0.37
C MET A 388 -6.59 -6.43 -1.30
N ALA A 389 -6.82 -5.23 -0.79
CA ALA A 389 -7.36 -4.13 -1.58
C ALA A 389 -6.34 -3.57 -2.57
N HIS A 390 -5.05 -3.63 -2.24
CA HIS A 390 -3.93 -3.26 -3.10
C HIS A 390 -3.21 -4.48 -3.67
N ALA A 391 -3.89 -5.63 -3.82
CA ALA A 391 -3.26 -6.87 -4.32
C ALA A 391 -2.77 -6.76 -5.78
N ASP A 392 -3.28 -5.78 -6.51
CA ASP A 392 -2.89 -5.34 -7.85
C ASP A 392 -1.70 -4.37 -7.84
N GLY A 393 -1.26 -3.88 -6.68
CA GLY A 393 -0.39 -2.73 -6.55
C GLY A 393 0.66 -2.79 -5.44
N ASP A 394 1.61 -1.87 -5.54
CA ASP A 394 2.64 -1.63 -4.55
C ASP A 394 2.03 -0.91 -3.33
N VAL A 395 1.47 -1.67 -2.37
CA VAL A 395 0.89 -1.10 -1.13
C VAL A 395 1.89 -0.22 -0.38
N ILE A 396 3.18 -0.58 -0.45
CA ILE A 396 4.28 0.19 0.14
C ILE A 396 4.43 1.53 -0.60
N GLY A 397 4.40 1.49 -1.94
CA GLY A 397 4.38 2.67 -2.80
C GLY A 397 3.16 3.56 -2.60
N GLU A 398 1.97 2.99 -2.38
CA GLU A 398 0.75 3.76 -2.06
C GLU A 398 0.89 4.48 -0.72
N ILE A 399 1.32 3.77 0.33
CA ILE A 399 1.58 4.39 1.64
C ILE A 399 2.62 5.51 1.50
N LYS A 400 3.71 5.28 0.76
CA LYS A 400 4.71 6.30 0.45
C LYS A 400 4.07 7.53 -0.21
N SER A 401 3.29 7.33 -1.27
CA SER A 401 2.63 8.41 -2.03
C SER A 401 1.72 9.25 -1.13
N GLN A 402 0.90 8.61 -0.30
CA GLN A 402 -0.02 9.28 0.62
C GLN A 402 0.73 10.07 1.71
N VAL A 403 1.86 9.55 2.20
CA VAL A 403 2.72 10.30 3.14
C VAL A 403 3.32 11.54 2.47
N LEU A 404 3.77 11.45 1.22
CA LEU A 404 4.33 12.59 0.49
C LEU A 404 3.31 13.68 0.17
N GLN A 405 2.04 13.32 0.02
CA GLN A 405 0.94 14.25 -0.21
C GLN A 405 0.29 14.76 1.09
N SER A 406 0.76 14.30 2.25
CA SER A 406 0.17 14.64 3.54
C SER A 406 0.74 15.92 4.12
N GLU A 407 -0.10 16.95 4.25
CA GLU A 407 0.24 18.20 4.95
C GLU A 407 0.73 17.94 6.38
N THR A 408 0.21 16.92 7.05
CA THR A 408 0.65 16.55 8.40
C THR A 408 2.07 16.00 8.38
N ALA A 409 2.40 15.11 7.44
CA ALA A 409 3.75 14.56 7.32
C ALA A 409 4.74 15.64 6.89
N ILE A 410 4.38 16.47 5.90
CA ILE A 410 5.19 17.60 5.46
C ILE A 410 5.45 18.55 6.62
N CYS A 411 4.43 18.98 7.36
CA CYS A 411 4.59 19.89 8.50
C CYS A 411 5.49 19.29 9.61
N LYS A 412 5.31 17.99 9.93
CA LYS A 412 6.19 17.31 10.89
C LYS A 412 7.63 17.27 10.38
N PHE A 413 7.85 17.03 9.10
CA PHE A 413 9.20 16.98 8.52
C PHE A 413 9.84 18.37 8.37
N THR A 414 9.08 19.41 8.02
CA THR A 414 9.56 20.81 8.02
C THR A 414 10.11 21.19 9.39
N LYS A 415 9.43 20.77 10.48
CA LYS A 415 9.93 20.97 11.85
C LYS A 415 11.23 20.23 12.09
N VAL A 416 11.42 19.03 11.53
CA VAL A 416 12.69 18.30 11.63
C VAL A 416 13.80 19.08 10.94
N CYS A 417 13.60 19.51 9.69
CA CYS A 417 14.60 20.26 8.91
C CYS A 417 14.97 21.61 9.54
N ASN A 418 14.00 22.38 10.00
CA ASN A 418 14.21 23.77 10.46
C ASN A 418 14.37 23.88 11.98
N CYS A 419 14.75 22.80 12.65
CA CYS A 419 15.10 22.84 14.06
C CYS A 419 16.55 23.31 14.22
N THR A 420 16.75 24.63 14.18
CA THR A 420 17.99 25.25 14.67
C THR A 420 17.90 25.42 16.20
N ALA A 421 19.04 25.38 16.89
CA ALA A 421 19.09 25.83 18.27
C ALA A 421 18.75 27.32 18.26
N ALA A 422 17.78 27.73 19.08
CA ALA A 422 17.24 29.09 19.06
C ALA A 422 18.28 30.18 19.43
N ASP A 423 19.47 29.77 19.84
CA ASP A 423 20.53 30.61 20.38
C ASP A 423 21.81 30.63 19.50
N ASP A 424 21.83 29.98 18.33
CA ASP A 424 22.96 30.05 17.39
C ASP A 424 22.79 31.23 16.43
N GLU A 425 23.54 32.32 16.64
CA GLU A 425 23.59 33.45 15.70
C GLU A 425 24.13 33.04 14.31
N ASP A 426 24.85 31.91 14.24
CA ASP A 426 25.33 31.27 13.01
C ASP A 426 24.35 30.21 12.45
N ALA A 427 23.08 30.24 12.86
CA ALA A 427 22.07 29.29 12.40
C ALA A 427 22.00 29.26 10.87
N ALA A 428 22.24 28.07 10.30
CA ALA A 428 22.13 27.85 8.87
C ALA A 428 20.75 28.29 8.34
N GLU A 429 20.73 28.86 7.14
CA GLU A 429 19.48 29.27 6.48
C GLU A 429 18.46 28.12 6.48
N PRO A 430 17.18 28.41 6.80
CA PRO A 430 16.14 27.40 6.83
C PRO A 430 15.95 26.78 5.45
N PHE A 431 15.61 25.49 5.41
CA PHE A 431 15.32 24.80 4.16
C PHE A 431 14.07 25.39 3.50
N THR A 432 14.12 25.58 2.18
CA THR A 432 12.94 26.03 1.41
C THR A 432 11.89 24.92 1.36
N GLU A 433 10.64 25.26 0.99
CA GLU A 433 9.58 24.26 0.88
C GLU A 433 9.91 23.17 -0.16
N GLU A 434 10.52 23.56 -1.28
CA GLU A 434 10.97 22.64 -2.33
C GLU A 434 12.08 21.71 -1.83
N GLU A 435 13.04 22.25 -1.08
CA GLU A 435 14.11 21.45 -0.47
C GLU A 435 13.54 20.45 0.55
N VAL A 436 12.59 20.87 1.39
CA VAL A 436 11.91 19.99 2.36
C VAL A 436 11.19 18.86 1.63
N LYS A 437 10.46 19.14 0.54
CA LYS A 437 9.77 18.12 -0.26
C LYS A 437 10.75 17.13 -0.91
N ALA A 438 11.87 17.62 -1.45
CA ALA A 438 12.90 16.78 -2.04
C ALA A 438 13.58 15.87 -1.00
N LEU A 439 13.92 16.41 0.17
CA LEU A 439 14.47 15.66 1.29
C LEU A 439 13.47 14.60 1.81
N LEU A 440 12.19 14.97 1.90
CA LEU A 440 11.14 14.07 2.34
C LEU A 440 10.97 12.90 1.37
N ASP A 441 10.90 13.15 0.06
CA ASP A 441 10.82 12.08 -0.94
C ASP A 441 12.02 11.13 -0.89
N TYR A 442 13.23 11.66 -0.70
CA TYR A 442 14.42 10.82 -0.54
C TYR A 442 14.35 9.93 0.71
N VAL A 443 14.04 10.52 1.86
CA VAL A 443 13.87 9.79 3.14
C VAL A 443 12.80 8.71 3.00
N MET A 444 11.66 9.07 2.42
CA MET A 444 10.54 8.15 2.21
C MET A 444 10.86 7.05 1.20
N THR A 445 11.65 7.33 0.16
CA THR A 445 12.11 6.31 -0.79
C THR A 445 13.00 5.28 -0.10
N ARG A 446 14.00 5.74 0.68
CA ARG A 446 14.90 4.85 1.42
C ARG A 446 14.14 4.02 2.46
N PHE A 447 13.20 4.64 3.17
CA PHE A 447 12.34 3.95 4.13
C PHE A 447 11.43 2.93 3.45
N ALA A 448 10.72 3.31 2.38
CA ALA A 448 9.79 2.45 1.65
C ALA A 448 10.50 1.21 1.07
N ASN A 449 11.66 1.38 0.44
CA ASN A 449 12.42 0.26 -0.15
C ASN A 449 12.84 -0.75 0.92
N MET A 450 13.37 -0.26 2.04
CA MET A 450 13.79 -1.12 3.16
C MET A 450 12.59 -1.80 3.83
N ARG A 451 11.47 -1.09 3.97
CA ARG A 451 10.22 -1.68 4.50
C ARG A 451 9.61 -2.70 3.56
N GLY A 452 9.61 -2.45 2.26
CA GLY A 452 9.15 -3.39 1.23
C GLY A 452 9.98 -4.67 1.20
N ALA A 453 11.31 -4.55 1.26
CA ALA A 453 12.20 -5.71 1.37
C ALA A 453 11.91 -6.55 2.63
N TYR A 454 11.78 -5.90 3.79
CA TYR A 454 11.40 -6.56 5.04
C TYR A 454 10.05 -7.27 4.92
N PHE A 455 9.06 -6.57 4.37
CA PHE A 455 7.71 -7.08 4.24
C PHE A 455 7.64 -8.29 3.32
N VAL A 456 8.31 -8.25 2.15
CA VAL A 456 8.42 -9.40 1.25
C VAL A 456 9.11 -10.58 1.91
N LYS A 457 10.20 -10.34 2.66
CA LYS A 457 10.88 -11.42 3.40
C LYS A 457 10.01 -12.02 4.49
N PHE A 458 9.29 -11.18 5.24
CA PHE A 458 8.35 -11.63 6.27
C PHE A 458 7.24 -12.50 5.66
N LEU A 459 6.66 -12.07 4.54
CA LEU A 459 5.67 -12.87 3.80
C LEU A 459 6.27 -14.21 3.37
N ARG A 460 7.44 -14.22 2.71
CA ARG A 460 8.12 -15.47 2.29
C ARG A 460 8.41 -16.41 3.46
N GLY A 461 8.88 -15.89 4.59
CA GLY A 461 9.15 -16.69 5.80
C GLY A 461 7.90 -17.30 6.43
N THR A 462 6.74 -16.66 6.24
CA THR A 462 5.44 -17.12 6.74
C THR A 462 4.67 -18.02 5.76
N GLN A 463 5.13 -18.21 4.52
CA GLN A 463 4.49 -19.03 3.47
C GLN A 463 4.49 -20.57 3.68
N SER A 464 4.55 -21.06 4.92
CA SER A 464 4.19 -22.46 5.20
C SER A 464 2.66 -22.62 5.19
N SER A 465 2.10 -22.80 3.99
CA SER A 465 0.77 -23.32 3.61
C SER A 465 -0.41 -22.37 3.31
N SER A 466 -0.61 -21.23 3.98
CA SER A 466 -1.81 -20.38 3.76
C SER A 466 -1.54 -19.07 3.00
N ALA A 467 -0.50 -18.32 3.40
CA ALA A 467 -0.13 -17.07 2.74
C ALA A 467 0.43 -17.28 1.32
N GLY A 468 1.05 -18.44 1.05
CA GLY A 468 1.55 -18.81 -0.28
C GLY A 468 0.41 -19.00 -1.28
N LYS A 469 -0.66 -19.67 -0.85
CA LYS A 469 -1.88 -19.85 -1.66
C LYS A 469 -2.60 -18.52 -1.92
N LEU A 470 -2.56 -17.59 -0.96
CA LEU A 470 -3.14 -16.25 -1.12
C LEU A 470 -2.35 -15.41 -2.13
N ALA A 471 -1.01 -15.40 -2.03
CA ALA A 471 -0.13 -14.71 -2.96
C ALA A 471 -0.20 -15.31 -4.38
N GLU A 472 -0.32 -16.64 -4.52
CA GLU A 472 -0.56 -17.30 -5.81
C GLU A 472 -1.93 -16.97 -6.41
N ALA A 473 -3.00 -17.00 -5.60
CA ALA A 473 -4.35 -16.64 -6.06
C ALA A 473 -4.44 -15.17 -6.50
N GLN A 474 -3.75 -14.26 -5.79
CA GLN A 474 -3.68 -12.84 -6.12
C GLN A 474 -2.80 -12.57 -7.35
N ALA A 475 -1.62 -13.21 -7.44
CA ALA A 475 -0.78 -13.15 -8.63
C ALA A 475 -1.52 -13.65 -9.87
N THR A 476 -2.44 -14.61 -9.72
CA THR A 476 -3.31 -15.09 -10.81
C THR A 476 -4.30 -14.02 -11.27
N ARG A 477 -4.96 -13.29 -10.34
CA ARG A 477 -5.87 -12.16 -10.64
C ARG A 477 -5.15 -11.01 -11.35
N THR A 478 -3.93 -10.66 -10.91
CA THR A 478 -3.12 -9.60 -11.51
C THR A 478 -2.50 -10.04 -12.85
N ARG A 479 -2.08 -11.30 -12.99
CA ARG A 479 -1.66 -11.89 -14.29
C ARG A 479 -2.80 -11.92 -15.29
N LEU A 480 -4.05 -12.10 -14.85
CA LEU A 480 -5.24 -12.02 -15.70
C LEU A 480 -5.56 -10.60 -16.15
N MET A 481 -5.46 -9.60 -15.25
CA MET A 481 -5.57 -8.19 -15.64
C MET A 481 -4.50 -7.79 -16.67
N GLY A 482 -3.25 -8.25 -16.46
CA GLY A 482 -2.15 -8.06 -17.40
C GLY A 482 -2.30 -8.87 -18.70
N SER A 483 -2.83 -10.10 -18.66
CA SER A 483 -3.07 -10.92 -19.85
C SER A 483 -4.22 -10.38 -20.68
N VAL A 484 -5.26 -9.79 -20.07
CA VAL A 484 -6.34 -9.11 -20.79
C VAL A 484 -5.85 -7.84 -21.50
N ALA A 485 -4.84 -7.14 -20.95
CA ALA A 485 -4.20 -5.99 -21.60
C ALA A 485 -3.21 -6.41 -22.72
N THR A 486 -2.44 -7.48 -22.53
CA THR A 486 -1.39 -7.94 -23.45
C THR A 486 -1.87 -8.92 -24.54
N SER A 487 -2.99 -9.62 -24.33
CA SER A 487 -3.60 -10.47 -25.36
C SER A 487 -4.20 -9.66 -26.52
N SER A 488 -4.37 -8.33 -26.35
CA SER A 488 -4.85 -7.41 -27.39
C SER A 488 -3.74 -6.94 -28.35
N THR A 489 -2.46 -7.05 -27.97
CA THR A 489 -1.34 -6.57 -28.82
C THR A 489 -0.67 -7.68 -29.62
N ASN A 490 -0.86 -8.95 -29.24
CA ASN A 490 -0.18 -10.09 -29.88
C ASN A 490 -1.09 -10.97 -30.77
N ALA A 491 -2.33 -10.57 -31.05
CA ALA A 491 -3.27 -11.31 -31.89
C ALA A 491 -2.97 -11.24 -33.41
N THR A 492 -1.71 -11.03 -33.81
CA THR A 492 -1.28 -11.05 -35.23
C THR A 492 -0.13 -12.03 -35.51
N ARG A 493 0.21 -12.97 -34.62
CA ARG A 493 1.21 -14.00 -34.95
C ARG A 493 0.99 -15.30 -34.18
N GLY A 494 0.32 -16.26 -34.81
CA GLY A 494 0.17 -17.62 -34.28
C GLY A 494 1.41 -18.49 -34.52
N THR A 495 1.67 -19.46 -33.64
CA THR A 495 1.55 -20.91 -33.91
C THR A 495 1.89 -21.76 -32.69
N LYS A 496 1.29 -22.96 -32.67
CA LYS A 496 1.17 -23.96 -31.60
C LYS A 496 2.50 -24.60 -31.14
N THR A 497 2.59 -24.97 -29.85
CA THR A 497 3.01 -26.33 -29.44
C THR A 497 2.50 -26.63 -28.02
N GLU A 498 1.78 -27.76 -27.84
CA GLU A 498 1.36 -28.33 -26.56
C GLU A 498 2.50 -29.13 -25.93
N GLN A 499 2.72 -29.01 -24.62
CA GLN A 499 3.35 -30.04 -23.81
C GLN A 499 2.68 -30.13 -22.43
N THR A 500 2.27 -31.35 -22.12
CA THR A 500 1.64 -31.85 -20.90
C THR A 500 2.69 -32.03 -19.80
N ALA A 501 2.38 -31.63 -18.55
CA ALA A 501 3.18 -32.01 -17.38
C ALA A 501 2.28 -32.37 -16.19
N GLU A 502 2.45 -33.60 -15.70
CA GLU A 502 1.88 -34.17 -14.49
C GLU A 502 2.39 -33.49 -13.21
N SER A 503 1.51 -33.30 -12.23
CA SER A 503 1.84 -32.85 -10.88
C SER A 503 1.89 -34.03 -9.90
N LYS A 504 2.96 -34.11 -9.10
CA LYS A 504 3.04 -34.94 -7.89
C LYS A 504 2.92 -34.06 -6.64
N GLU A 505 2.03 -34.43 -5.73
CA GLU A 505 1.89 -33.82 -4.40
C GLU A 505 3.02 -34.25 -3.45
N PRO A 506 3.50 -33.38 -2.54
CA PRO A 506 4.27 -33.81 -1.39
C PRO A 506 3.42 -33.84 -0.11
N VAL A 507 3.53 -35.00 0.54
CA VAL A 507 3.06 -35.33 1.90
C VAL A 507 3.81 -34.49 2.93
N GLY A 508 3.06 -33.98 3.93
CA GLY A 508 3.57 -33.07 4.94
C GLY A 508 4.16 -33.76 6.18
N GLU A 509 5.18 -33.12 6.74
CA GLU A 509 5.59 -33.28 8.14
C GLU A 509 5.58 -31.92 8.82
N SER A 510 4.79 -31.82 9.90
CA SER A 510 4.63 -30.61 10.72
C SER A 510 5.59 -30.69 11.90
N ALA A 511 6.73 -30.01 11.80
CA ALA A 511 7.64 -29.78 12.92
C ALA A 511 7.23 -28.49 13.68
N CYS A 512 7.18 -28.57 15.01
CA CYS A 512 6.92 -27.45 15.89
C CYS A 512 7.95 -26.32 15.65
N ARG A 513 7.46 -25.10 15.40
CA ARG A 513 8.29 -23.94 15.02
C ARG A 513 8.87 -23.21 16.23
N GLU A 514 10.16 -22.89 16.14
CA GLU A 514 10.81 -21.88 16.96
C GLU A 514 10.29 -20.47 16.60
N PRO A 515 10.20 -19.54 17.58
CA PRO A 515 9.82 -18.16 17.32
C PRO A 515 10.79 -17.48 16.35
N ILE A 516 10.24 -16.68 15.41
CA ILE A 516 11.03 -15.92 14.44
C ILE A 516 11.98 -14.99 15.20
N ASN A 517 13.28 -15.20 15.04
CA ASN A 517 14.29 -14.28 15.54
C ASN A 517 14.27 -13.00 14.70
N GLU A 518 13.53 -11.99 15.16
CA GLU A 518 13.42 -10.68 14.50
C GLU A 518 14.80 -10.07 14.22
N GLU A 519 15.78 -10.28 15.09
CA GLU A 519 17.13 -9.75 14.93
C GLU A 519 17.84 -10.33 13.71
N LYS A 520 17.73 -11.64 13.47
CA LYS A 520 18.29 -12.27 12.26
C LYS A 520 17.61 -11.75 10.99
N LEU A 521 16.28 -11.63 11.01
CA LEU A 521 15.50 -11.11 9.88
C LEU A 521 15.96 -9.71 9.46
N TRP A 522 16.23 -8.82 10.42
CA TRP A 522 16.74 -7.47 10.14
C TRP A 522 18.18 -7.45 9.62
N SER A 523 19.02 -8.42 9.97
CA SER A 523 20.38 -8.52 9.42
C SER A 523 20.33 -8.91 7.94
N ASP A 524 19.50 -9.89 7.60
CA ASP A 524 19.35 -10.35 6.23
C ASP A 524 18.73 -9.25 5.34
N VAL A 525 17.77 -8.46 5.86
CA VAL A 525 17.19 -7.31 5.13
C VAL A 525 18.23 -6.25 4.83
N GLU A 526 19.06 -5.90 5.81
CA GLU A 526 20.12 -4.89 5.65
C GLU A 526 21.11 -5.30 4.55
N GLU A 527 21.55 -6.56 4.55
CA GLU A 527 22.46 -7.11 3.53
C GLU A 527 21.81 -7.07 2.14
N SER A 528 20.54 -7.47 2.03
CA SER A 528 19.79 -7.44 0.77
C SER A 528 19.53 -6.01 0.26
N VAL A 529 19.27 -5.04 1.14
CA VAL A 529 19.11 -3.63 0.76
C VAL A 529 20.44 -3.02 0.35
N LEU A 530 21.54 -3.40 1.01
CA LEU A 530 22.90 -2.99 0.63
C LEU A 530 23.31 -3.60 -0.71
N GLU A 531 22.99 -4.87 -0.97
CA GLU A 531 23.23 -5.53 -2.26
C GLU A 531 22.40 -4.90 -3.38
N HIS A 532 21.11 -4.69 -3.16
CA HIS A 532 20.25 -4.06 -4.16
C HIS A 532 20.66 -2.60 -4.41
N SER A 533 21.13 -1.88 -3.39
CA SER A 533 21.71 -0.55 -3.58
C SER A 533 22.98 -0.60 -4.43
N LYS A 534 23.86 -1.60 -4.24
CA LYS A 534 25.05 -1.79 -5.09
C LYS A 534 24.68 -2.14 -6.54
N GLU A 535 23.59 -2.88 -6.76
CA GLU A 535 23.11 -3.27 -8.08
C GLU A 535 22.53 -2.07 -8.85
N VAL A 536 21.68 -1.27 -8.19
CA VAL A 536 21.15 -0.01 -8.73
C VAL A 536 22.29 0.98 -9.00
N ASP A 537 23.24 1.12 -8.06
CA ASP A 537 24.44 1.95 -8.24
C ASP A 537 25.30 1.47 -9.44
N GLY A 538 25.32 0.16 -9.72
CA GLY A 538 26.04 -0.44 -10.84
C GLY A 538 25.38 -0.23 -12.21
N GLU A 539 24.05 -0.19 -12.26
CA GLU A 539 23.30 0.15 -13.48
C GLU A 539 23.38 1.65 -13.80
N GLU A 540 23.29 2.52 -12.80
CA GLU A 540 23.35 3.98 -13.00
C GLU A 540 24.76 4.44 -13.44
N ALA A 541 25.82 3.84 -12.89
CA ALA A 541 27.21 4.06 -13.37
C ALA A 541 27.44 3.57 -14.81
N ARG A 542 26.64 2.62 -15.31
CA ARG A 542 26.66 2.23 -16.72
C ARG A 542 25.95 3.26 -17.61
N PHE A 543 24.95 3.97 -17.10
CA PHE A 543 24.26 5.03 -17.84
C PHE A 543 25.08 6.33 -17.91
N GLU A 544 25.84 6.68 -16.86
CA GLU A 544 26.75 7.85 -16.91
C GLU A 544 27.88 7.64 -17.94
N ASN A 545 28.42 6.43 -18.08
CA ASN A 545 29.43 6.09 -19.11
C ASN A 545 28.88 6.03 -20.55
N ILE A 546 27.57 6.19 -20.75
CA ILE A 546 26.94 6.25 -22.09
C ILE A 546 26.65 7.70 -22.49
N LEU A 547 26.71 8.64 -21.56
CA LEU A 547 26.40 10.06 -21.76
C LEU A 547 27.64 10.97 -21.76
N ASP A 548 28.82 10.41 -21.52
CA ASP A 548 30.14 10.94 -21.88
C ASP A 548 30.66 10.20 -23.13
#